data_AF-A0A239BGW4-F1
#
_entry.id   AF-A0A239BGW4-F1
#
_cell.length_a   1.000
_cell.length_b   1.000
_cell.length_c   1.000
_cell.angle_alpha   90.00
_cell.angle_beta   90.00
_cell.angle_gamma   90.00
#
_symmetry.space_group_name_H-M   'P 1'
#
loop_
_entity.id
_entity.type
_entity.pdbx_description
1 polymer ?
#
loop_
_entity_poly.entity_id
_entity_poly.type
_entity_poly.pdbx_seq_one_letter_code
_entity_poly.pdbx_strand_id
1 'polypeptide(L)'
;MSADFGLDNDFDDSIDLTPLIDVVFMLLLFFILATTFMKPAIAVSLPKAATAQSQTRERQLVITIDSQGRVLHGDQVVEPTGYSALLDMEPGVPINFMVHRDAPFQSFMGVVDEARRKGRTNFIITTEPDHADRG
;
A
#
# COMPACT_ATOMS: atom_id res chain seq x y z
N MET A 1 -25.00 40.58 -71.65
CA MET A 1 -25.57 40.29 -70.32
C MET A 1 -25.24 38.84 -70.00
N SER A 2 -23.99 38.58 -69.61
CA SER A 2 -23.54 37.28 -69.12
C SER A 2 -23.70 37.31 -67.61
N ALA A 3 -24.70 36.59 -67.10
CA ALA A 3 -24.86 36.39 -65.67
C ALA A 3 -23.71 35.49 -65.20
N ASP A 4 -22.83 36.08 -64.41
CA ASP A 4 -21.74 35.40 -63.72
C ASP A 4 -22.27 34.65 -62.48
N PHE A 5 -21.55 33.59 -62.19
CA PHE A 5 -21.71 32.55 -61.19
C PHE A 5 -21.89 33.05 -59.76
N GLY A 6 -22.57 32.24 -58.96
CA GLY A 6 -22.63 32.37 -57.50
C GLY A 6 -23.17 31.10 -56.89
N LEU A 7 -22.50 29.97 -57.14
CA LEU A 7 -22.65 28.80 -56.28
C LEU A 7 -21.74 29.02 -55.08
N ASP A 8 -22.24 29.73 -54.09
CA ASP A 8 -21.64 29.79 -52.76
C ASP A 8 -21.80 28.39 -52.14
N ASN A 9 -20.84 27.54 -52.46
CA ASN A 9 -20.70 26.23 -51.85
C ASN A 9 -20.02 26.46 -50.50
N ASP A 10 -20.81 26.83 -49.48
CA ASP A 10 -20.41 26.94 -48.06
C ASP A 10 -20.09 25.55 -47.44
N PHE A 11 -19.37 24.71 -48.20
CA PHE A 11 -18.96 23.39 -47.78
C PHE A 11 -17.44 23.27 -47.94
N ASP A 12 -16.71 24.04 -47.12
CA ASP A 12 -15.37 23.64 -46.71
C ASP A 12 -15.07 24.14 -45.30
N ASP A 13 -15.80 23.58 -44.33
CA ASP A 13 -15.36 23.59 -42.93
C ASP A 13 -14.97 22.14 -42.58
N SER A 14 -13.97 21.64 -43.30
CA SER A 14 -13.34 20.36 -43.02
C SER A 14 -12.62 20.46 -41.68
N ILE A 15 -13.32 20.10 -40.59
CA ILE A 15 -12.77 20.11 -39.24
C ILE A 15 -11.47 19.29 -39.23
N ASP A 16 -10.35 19.96 -39.01
CA ASP A 16 -9.06 19.29 -38.85
C ASP A 16 -9.07 18.49 -37.55
N LEU A 17 -9.06 17.16 -37.69
CA LEU A 17 -9.06 16.23 -36.56
C LEU A 17 -7.67 16.04 -35.96
N THR A 18 -6.60 16.48 -36.64
CA THR A 18 -5.22 16.37 -36.18
C THR A 18 -5.00 16.96 -34.78
N PRO A 19 -5.43 18.21 -34.47
CA PRO A 19 -5.31 18.75 -33.11
C PRO A 19 -6.19 18.03 -32.08
N LEU A 20 -7.34 17.47 -32.48
CA LEU A 20 -8.24 16.75 -31.58
C LEU A 20 -7.66 15.38 -31.17
N ILE A 21 -7.04 14.68 -32.13
CA ILE A 21 -6.38 13.40 -31.90
C ILE A 21 -5.21 13.57 -30.92
N ASP A 22 -4.45 14.67 -31.02
CA ASP A 22 -3.33 14.96 -30.13
C ASP A 22 -3.79 15.12 -28.66
N VAL A 23 -4.87 15.88 -28.43
CA VAL A 23 -5.45 16.05 -27.09
C VAL A 23 -5.93 14.72 -26.51
N VAL A 24 -6.64 13.90 -27.31
CA VAL A 24 -7.11 12.58 -26.85
C VAL A 24 -5.93 11.65 -26.55
N PHE A 25 -4.88 11.65 -27.38
CA PHE A 25 -3.69 10.84 -27.17
C PHE A 25 -2.92 11.24 -25.90
N MET A 26 -2.75 12.55 -25.66
CA MET A 26 -2.14 13.07 -24.43
C MET A 26 -2.93 12.65 -23.18
N LEU A 27 -4.27 12.65 -23.23
CA LEU A 27 -5.11 12.21 -22.12
C LEU A 27 -4.97 10.70 -21.85
N LEU A 28 -4.91 9.87 -22.89
CA LEU A 28 -4.71 8.43 -22.75
C LEU A 28 -3.33 8.11 -22.17
N LEU A 29 -2.29 8.77 -22.64
CA LEU A 29 -0.93 8.61 -22.11
C LEU A 29 -0.86 9.04 -20.64
N PHE A 30 -1.47 10.17 -20.29
CA PHE A 30 -1.58 10.63 -18.91
C PHE A 30 -2.30 9.58 -18.03
N PHE A 31 -3.41 9.01 -18.49
CA PHE A 31 -4.14 8.00 -17.74
C PHE A 31 -3.32 6.70 -17.55
N ILE A 32 -2.66 6.23 -18.60
CA ILE A 32 -1.76 5.06 -18.55
C ILE A 32 -0.61 5.32 -17.56
N LEU A 33 0.02 6.50 -17.60
CA LEU A 33 1.06 6.88 -16.64
C LEU A 33 0.54 7.11 -15.21
N ALA A 34 -0.72 7.52 -15.04
CA ALA A 34 -1.30 7.75 -13.71
C ALA A 34 -1.72 6.43 -13.02
N THR A 35 -2.11 5.42 -13.81
CA THR A 35 -2.62 4.13 -13.30
C THR A 35 -1.57 3.25 -12.60
N THR A 36 -0.28 3.58 -12.67
CA THR A 36 0.78 2.79 -12.00
C THR A 36 0.77 2.89 -10.47
N PHE A 37 -0.09 3.71 -9.85
CA PHE A 37 -0.09 3.93 -8.40
C PHE A 37 -1.26 3.31 -7.62
N MET A 38 -1.87 2.24 -8.12
CA MET A 38 -2.79 1.44 -7.30
C MET A 38 -1.99 0.44 -6.45
N LYS A 39 -1.41 0.93 -5.34
CA LYS A 39 -1.01 0.04 -4.24
C LYS A 39 -2.30 -0.63 -3.72
N PRO A 40 -2.35 -1.96 -3.51
CA PRO A 40 -3.53 -2.61 -2.96
C PRO A 40 -3.83 -1.99 -1.59
N ALA A 41 -4.93 -1.25 -1.51
CA ALA A 41 -5.42 -0.66 -0.27
C ALA A 41 -6.03 -1.79 0.57
N ILE A 42 -5.17 -2.50 1.29
CA ILE A 42 -5.64 -3.45 2.31
C ILE A 42 -6.25 -2.58 3.40
N ALA A 43 -7.57 -2.67 3.57
CA ALA A 43 -8.28 -2.11 4.71
C ALA A 43 -7.85 -2.88 5.97
N VAL A 44 -6.65 -2.57 6.46
CA VAL A 44 -6.24 -2.95 7.80
C VAL A 44 -6.94 -1.94 8.70
N SER A 45 -8.00 -2.37 9.38
CA SER A 45 -8.52 -1.63 10.51
C SER A 45 -7.45 -1.65 11.59
N LEU A 46 -6.50 -0.71 11.56
CA LEU A 46 -5.61 -0.47 12.69
C LEU A 46 -6.48 0.19 13.77
N PRO A 47 -6.82 -0.50 14.88
CA PRO A 47 -7.33 0.20 16.03
C PRO A 47 -6.29 1.26 16.42
N LYS A 48 -6.76 2.49 16.67
CA LYS A 48 -5.91 3.63 17.02
C LYS A 48 -4.88 3.19 18.05
N ALA A 49 -3.60 3.37 17.72
CA ALA A 49 -2.49 3.15 18.66
C ALA A 49 -2.83 3.90 19.96
N ALA A 50 -3.23 3.16 20.99
CA ALA A 50 -3.43 3.72 22.30
C ALA A 50 -2.03 4.08 22.78
N THR A 51 -1.79 5.38 22.81
CA THR A 51 -0.67 6.07 23.43
C THR A 51 -0.17 5.29 24.64
N ALA A 52 1.16 5.14 24.71
CA ALA A 52 1.90 4.57 25.82
C ALA A 52 1.31 4.99 27.19
N GLN A 53 0.39 4.21 27.72
CA GLN A 53 -0.05 4.38 29.09
C GLN A 53 -0.65 3.09 29.64
N SER A 54 -0.06 2.73 30.77
CA SER A 54 -0.42 1.65 31.68
C SER A 54 0.20 0.29 31.38
N GLN A 55 1.25 0.05 32.14
CA GLN A 55 1.79 -1.23 32.53
C GLN A 55 0.68 -2.17 33.03
N THR A 56 0.10 -2.93 32.12
CA THR A 56 -0.36 -4.29 32.43
C THR A 56 0.31 -5.18 31.39
N ARG A 57 1.12 -6.12 31.86
CA ARG A 57 1.72 -7.17 31.02
C ARG A 57 0.58 -8.08 30.50
N GLU A 58 -0.22 -7.59 29.57
CA GLU A 58 -0.89 -8.52 28.66
C GLU A 58 0.24 -9.17 27.86
N ARG A 59 0.42 -10.48 28.03
CA ARG A 59 1.34 -11.24 27.19
C ARG A 59 0.94 -10.92 25.75
N GLN A 60 1.88 -10.42 24.97
CA GLN A 60 1.72 -10.10 23.56
C GLN A 60 2.81 -10.82 22.78
N LEU A 61 2.45 -11.35 21.60
CA LEU A 61 3.42 -11.93 20.69
C LEU A 61 4.04 -10.78 19.89
N VAL A 62 5.28 -10.44 20.22
CA VAL A 62 6.01 -9.38 19.53
C VAL A 62 6.69 -9.95 18.29
N ILE A 63 6.37 -9.37 17.13
CA ILE A 63 6.99 -9.69 15.85
C ILE A 63 7.61 -8.40 15.31
N THR A 64 8.91 -8.41 15.11
CA THR A 64 9.67 -7.26 14.61
C THR A 64 9.93 -7.44 13.13
N ILE A 65 9.83 -6.36 12.36
CA ILE A 65 10.19 -6.34 10.94
C ILE A 65 11.18 -5.21 10.74
N ASP A 66 12.39 -5.57 10.37
CA ASP A 66 13.47 -4.59 10.19
C ASP A 66 13.39 -3.87 8.83
N SER A 67 14.28 -2.89 8.65
CA SER A 67 14.39 -2.11 7.40
C SER A 67 14.74 -2.96 6.17
N GLN A 68 15.31 -4.15 6.36
CA GLN A 68 15.61 -5.09 5.27
C GLN A 68 14.45 -6.04 4.97
N GLY A 69 13.35 -5.96 5.73
CA GLY A 69 12.20 -6.83 5.59
C GLY A 69 12.38 -8.22 6.17
N ARG A 70 13.39 -8.40 7.04
CA ARG A 70 13.54 -9.64 7.81
C ARG A 70 12.54 -9.61 8.95
N VAL A 71 11.87 -10.74 9.17
CA VAL A 71 10.94 -10.92 10.28
C VAL A 71 11.71 -11.53 11.44
N LEU A 72 11.61 -10.91 12.60
CA LEU A 72 12.30 -11.35 13.82
C LEU A 72 11.30 -11.58 14.95
N HIS A 73 11.61 -12.59 15.77
CA HIS A 73 10.96 -12.80 17.06
C HIS A 73 12.03 -12.76 18.15
N GLY A 74 12.01 -11.71 18.97
CA GLY A 74 13.14 -11.39 19.83
C GLY A 74 14.39 -11.07 18.99
N ASP A 75 15.42 -11.91 19.10
CA ASP A 75 16.69 -11.78 18.39
C ASP A 75 16.87 -12.82 17.26
N GLN A 76 15.85 -13.65 17.02
CA GLN A 76 15.90 -14.71 16.01
C GLN A 76 15.18 -14.28 14.73
N VAL A 77 15.85 -14.46 13.59
CA VAL A 77 15.24 -14.31 12.27
C VAL A 77 14.33 -15.52 12.00
N VAL A 78 13.10 -15.23 11.61
CA VAL A 78 12.08 -16.24 11.28
C VAL A 78 11.84 -16.19 9.77
N GLU A 79 12.09 -17.32 9.12
CA GLU A 79 11.79 -17.49 7.69
C GLU A 79 10.28 -17.65 7.44
N PRO A 80 9.77 -17.37 6.23
CA PRO A 80 8.35 -17.47 5.90
C PRO A 80 7.70 -18.82 6.20
N THR A 81 8.45 -19.91 6.06
CA THR A 81 7.99 -21.27 6.40
C THR A 81 7.76 -21.47 7.90
N GLY A 82 8.42 -20.66 8.74
CA GLY A 82 8.33 -20.68 10.20
C GLY A 82 7.23 -19.82 10.80
N TYR A 83 6.57 -18.95 10.01
CA TYR A 83 5.51 -18.06 10.52
C TYR A 83 4.36 -18.84 11.16
N SER A 84 3.98 -19.98 10.57
CA SER A 84 2.97 -20.85 11.15
C SER A 84 3.37 -21.27 12.57
N ALA A 85 4.56 -21.85 12.73
CA ALA A 85 5.02 -22.35 14.04
C ALA A 85 5.13 -21.21 15.06
N LEU A 86 5.64 -20.04 14.67
CA LEU A 86 5.72 -18.86 15.52
C LEU A 86 4.33 -18.45 16.06
N LEU A 87 3.32 -18.44 15.19
CA LEU A 87 1.98 -18.02 15.56
C LEU A 87 1.24 -19.05 16.42
N ASP A 88 1.63 -20.33 16.38
CA ASP A 88 1.07 -21.39 17.21
C ASP A 88 1.67 -21.44 18.62
N MET A 89 2.80 -20.75 18.87
CA MET A 89 3.43 -20.74 20.20
C MET A 89 2.54 -20.10 21.26
N GLU A 90 1.85 -19.01 20.92
CA GLU A 90 0.98 -18.26 21.83
C GLU A 90 -0.39 -18.04 21.14
N PRO A 91 -1.26 -19.07 21.13
CA PRO A 91 -2.59 -18.98 20.54
C PRO A 91 -3.50 -18.10 21.40
N GLY A 92 -4.20 -17.15 20.78
CA GLY A 92 -5.18 -16.29 21.46
C GLY A 92 -4.62 -15.01 22.10
N VAL A 93 -3.30 -14.82 22.09
CA VAL A 93 -2.64 -13.59 22.52
C VAL A 93 -2.72 -12.50 21.42
N PRO A 94 -2.82 -11.19 21.72
CA PRO A 94 -2.68 -10.15 20.70
C PRO A 94 -1.28 -10.17 20.05
N ILE A 95 -1.21 -9.97 18.73
CA ILE A 95 0.08 -9.84 18.03
C ILE A 95 0.43 -8.36 17.96
N ASN A 96 1.63 -8.00 18.44
CA ASN A 96 2.17 -6.66 18.28
C ASN A 96 3.26 -6.68 17.20
N PHE A 97 2.98 -6.01 16.09
CA PHE A 97 3.93 -5.82 15.00
C PHE A 97 4.75 -4.57 15.25
N MET A 98 6.05 -4.74 15.47
CA MET A 98 7.02 -3.65 15.53
C MET A 98 7.64 -3.52 14.14
N VAL A 99 7.16 -2.57 13.35
CA VAL A 99 7.55 -2.43 11.94
C VAL A 99 8.44 -1.21 11.79
N HIS A 100 9.65 -1.42 11.27
CA HIS A 100 10.56 -0.34 10.92
C HIS A 100 9.96 0.51 9.79
N ARG A 101 10.20 1.82 9.82
CA ARG A 101 9.65 2.78 8.84
C ARG A 101 9.92 2.38 7.38
N ASP A 102 11.14 1.96 7.11
CA ASP A 102 11.60 1.58 5.76
C ASP A 102 11.38 0.10 5.42
N ALA A 103 10.70 -0.66 6.28
CA ALA A 103 10.47 -2.07 6.03
C ALA A 103 9.61 -2.29 4.76
N PRO A 104 10.00 -3.24 3.88
CA PRO A 104 9.17 -3.67 2.77
C PRO A 104 7.78 -4.12 3.23
N PHE A 105 6.74 -3.50 2.66
CA PHE A 105 5.35 -3.83 2.99
C PHE A 105 5.00 -5.32 2.77
N GLN A 106 5.64 -5.97 1.79
CA GLN A 106 5.42 -7.39 1.49
C GLN A 106 5.83 -8.30 2.66
N SER A 107 6.91 -7.98 3.38
CA SER A 107 7.36 -8.78 4.53
C SER A 107 6.34 -8.76 5.66
N PHE A 108 5.77 -7.58 5.93
CA PHE A 108 4.67 -7.42 6.87
C PHE A 108 3.44 -8.22 6.43
N MET A 109 3.07 -8.12 5.16
CA MET A 109 1.90 -8.83 4.66
C MET A 109 2.04 -10.35 4.74
N GLY A 110 3.24 -10.89 4.50
CA GLY A 110 3.48 -12.33 4.62
C GLY A 110 3.13 -12.89 6.00
N VAL A 111 3.40 -12.13 7.07
CA VAL A 111 3.04 -12.55 8.44
C VAL A 111 1.55 -12.35 8.72
N VAL A 112 0.97 -11.25 8.24
CA VAL A 112 -0.47 -10.95 8.42
C VAL A 112 -1.36 -11.97 7.72
N ASP A 113 -1.00 -12.38 6.50
CA ASP A 113 -1.76 -13.39 5.75
C ASP A 113 -1.75 -14.73 6.47
N GLU A 114 -0.60 -15.13 7.01
CA GLU A 114 -0.49 -16.35 7.80
C GLU A 114 -1.29 -16.26 9.11
N ALA A 115 -1.27 -15.11 9.79
CA ALA A 115 -2.07 -14.88 10.98
C ALA A 115 -3.58 -14.91 10.69
N ARG A 116 -4.02 -14.32 9.57
CA ARG A 116 -5.42 -14.36 9.12
C ARG A 116 -5.87 -15.76 8.74
N ARG A 117 -5.01 -16.55 8.09
CA ARG A 117 -5.27 -17.97 7.76
C ARG A 117 -5.58 -18.80 9.01
N LYS A 118 -4.97 -18.42 10.15
CA LYS A 118 -5.20 -19.00 11.47
C LYS A 118 -6.35 -18.37 12.26
N GLY A 119 -7.12 -17.47 11.64
CA GLY A 119 -8.24 -16.78 12.27
C GLY A 119 -7.84 -15.73 13.31
N ARG A 120 -6.56 -15.31 13.36
CA ARG A 120 -6.13 -14.23 14.23
C ARG A 120 -6.47 -12.90 13.57
N THR A 121 -7.22 -12.06 14.29
CA THR A 121 -7.69 -10.75 13.79
C THR A 121 -7.28 -9.58 14.68
N ASN A 122 -6.77 -9.87 15.88
CA ASN A 122 -6.39 -8.85 16.85
C ASN A 122 -4.91 -8.48 16.68
N PHE A 123 -4.66 -7.40 15.96
CA PHE A 123 -3.33 -6.90 15.64
C PHE A 123 -3.13 -5.50 16.24
N ILE A 124 -1.98 -5.32 16.87
CA ILE A 124 -1.45 -4.03 17.31
C ILE A 124 -0.27 -3.73 16.41
N ILE A 125 -0.17 -2.51 15.90
CA ILE A 125 0.95 -2.09 15.07
C ILE A 125 1.64 -0.93 15.77
N THR A 126 2.89 -1.16 16.13
CA THR A 126 3.77 -0.15 16.71
C THR A 126 4.81 0.19 15.65
N THR A 127 4.88 1.46 15.27
CA THR A 127 6.02 1.95 14.47
C THR A 127 7.03 2.52 15.44
N GLU A 128 8.28 2.10 15.32
CA GLU A 128 9.35 2.74 16.07
C GLU A 128 9.60 4.10 15.41
N PRO A 129 9.43 5.23 16.12
CA PRO A 129 9.84 6.51 15.59
C PRO A 129 11.35 6.45 15.37
N ASP A 130 11.79 6.97 14.23
CA ASP A 130 13.21 7.19 13.96
C ASP A 130 13.79 7.98 15.13
N HIS A 131 14.62 7.31 15.93
CA HIS A 131 15.20 7.87 17.14
C HIS A 131 16.39 8.77 16.75
N ALA A 132 16.14 9.75 15.89
CA ALA A 132 17.02 10.89 15.64
C ALA A 132 16.66 12.00 16.63
N ASP A 133 17.03 11.81 17.90
CA ASP A 133 17.33 12.89 18.86
C ASP A 133 17.58 12.29 20.26
N ARG A 134 18.83 11.91 20.49
CA ARG A 134 19.49 11.99 21.80
C ARG A 134 20.93 12.43 21.58
N GLY A 135 21.11 13.75 21.47
CA GLY A 135 22.32 14.42 21.94
C GLY A 135 22.24 14.67 23.44
#